data_AF-A0A7Y5F2S6-F1
#
_entry.id   AF-A0A7Y5F2S6-F1
#
_cell.length_a   1.000
_cell.length_b   1.000
_cell.length_c   1.000
_cell.angle_alpha   90.00
_cell.angle_beta   90.00
_cell.angle_gamma   90.00
#
_symmetry.space_group_name_H-M   'P 1'
#
loop_
_entity.id
_entity.type
_entity.pdbx_description
1 polymer ?
#
loop_
_entity_poly.entity_id
_entity_poly.type
_entity_poly.pdbx_seq_one_letter_code
_entity_poly.pdbx_strand_id
1 'polypeptide(L)'
;MQTVLETQTRIISRILKNDFGRGGAWDFYWGAFYPKGSSRQEDAQLMLRINWENLEVGFYIGEEGQAAREKFSTHTHQHAETLSAQLAHALPADVGFGQSGKKTENTLLEFLHDPARYGFRATLLISTDEILQLPPATLTHRIADTFTRLFPFFLLATQDDPLPAIETHLRPHSPELPPIPTSSSASLAPPYPLPTLSHATGLDEPTLTGFLRALDRRKQAILYGPPGTGKTHLAEHLAKHLIGGTDGLTELVQFHPSYAYEDFV
;
A
#
# COMPACT_ATOMS: atom_id res chain seq x y z
N MET A 1 40.97 -3.35 6.09
CA MET A 1 40.70 -3.11 4.65
C MET A 1 39.19 -3.14 4.50
N GLN A 2 38.54 -1.98 4.35
CA GLN A 2 37.07 -1.92 4.26
C GLN A 2 36.62 -2.58 2.95
N THR A 3 35.76 -3.57 3.06
CA THR A 3 35.11 -4.23 1.93
C THR A 3 34.19 -3.20 1.27
N VAL A 4 34.59 -2.70 0.10
CA VAL A 4 33.80 -1.73 -0.65
C VAL A 4 32.68 -2.43 -1.41
N LEU A 5 31.48 -1.85 -1.35
CA LEU A 5 30.28 -2.36 -2.03
C LEU A 5 30.51 -2.49 -3.55
N GLU A 6 29.79 -3.42 -4.18
CA GLU A 6 29.89 -3.85 -5.59
C GLU A 6 29.79 -2.70 -6.61
N THR A 7 29.28 -1.53 -6.20
CA THR A 7 29.12 -0.30 -6.98
C THR A 7 30.40 0.55 -7.13
N GLN A 8 31.57 0.06 -6.72
CA GLN A 8 32.82 0.83 -6.76
C GLN A 8 33.94 0.24 -7.61
N THR A 9 33.79 -0.98 -8.14
CA THR A 9 34.78 -1.60 -9.01
C THR A 9 34.24 -1.75 -10.44
N ARG A 10 35.07 -1.42 -11.44
CA ARG A 10 34.77 -1.53 -12.89
C ARG A 10 33.68 -0.60 -13.43
N ILE A 11 33.52 0.60 -12.87
CA ILE A 11 32.64 1.64 -13.42
C ILE A 11 33.46 2.60 -14.31
N ILE A 12 33.13 2.64 -15.59
CA ILE A 12 33.78 3.49 -16.61
C ILE A 12 33.18 4.90 -16.72
N SER A 13 32.00 5.13 -16.15
CA SER A 13 31.43 6.49 -16.00
C SER A 13 30.37 6.52 -14.91
N ARG A 14 30.39 7.56 -14.07
CA ARG A 14 29.37 7.83 -13.04
C ARG A 14 28.71 9.17 -13.38
N ILE A 15 27.51 9.12 -13.95
CA ILE A 15 26.71 10.32 -14.20
C ILE A 15 26.05 10.70 -12.88
N LEU A 16 26.65 11.67 -12.17
CA LEU A 16 26.04 12.27 -10.99
C LEU A 16 24.92 13.21 -11.44
N LYS A 17 23.82 13.26 -10.68
CA LYS A 17 22.77 14.26 -10.88
C LYS A 17 23.42 15.65 -10.81
N ASN A 18 23.24 16.46 -11.85
CA ASN A 18 23.71 17.85 -11.84
C ASN A 18 22.89 18.64 -10.82
N ASP A 19 23.48 18.89 -9.66
CA ASP A 19 22.87 19.59 -8.52
C ASP A 19 23.31 21.05 -8.41
N PHE A 20 23.88 21.62 -9.48
CA PHE A 20 24.36 23.00 -9.54
C PHE A 20 25.38 23.34 -8.44
N GLY A 21 26.26 22.40 -8.09
CA GLY A 21 27.33 22.63 -7.11
C GLY A 21 26.85 22.60 -5.66
N ARG A 22 25.62 22.13 -5.40
CA ARG A 22 25.11 21.93 -4.05
C ARG A 22 25.60 20.64 -3.40
N GLY A 23 26.18 19.73 -4.18
CA GLY A 23 26.92 18.56 -3.72
C GLY A 23 26.16 17.75 -2.68
N GLY A 24 25.25 16.88 -3.11
CA GLY A 24 24.63 15.94 -2.18
C GLY A 24 23.69 14.94 -2.81
N ALA A 25 24.01 13.66 -2.70
CA ALA A 25 22.94 12.68 -2.55
C ALA A 25 22.36 12.89 -1.14
N TRP A 26 21.05 12.91 -1.01
CA TRP A 26 20.42 12.75 0.29
C TRP A 26 20.99 11.48 0.93
N ASP A 27 21.36 11.56 2.21
CA ASP A 27 21.89 10.43 2.98
C ASP A 27 20.81 9.39 3.31
N PHE A 28 19.64 9.51 2.67
CA PHE A 28 18.49 8.65 2.84
C PHE A 28 17.77 8.36 1.52
N TYR A 29 17.08 7.22 1.47
CA TYR A 29 16.03 6.96 0.50
C TYR A 29 14.66 7.29 1.13
N TRP A 30 13.72 7.76 0.31
CA TRP A 30 12.38 8.12 0.75
C TRP A 30 11.32 7.62 -0.23
N GLY A 31 10.46 6.72 0.24
CA GLY A 31 9.25 6.26 -0.44
C GLY A 31 8.00 6.77 0.29
N ALA A 32 6.91 6.96 -0.45
CA ALA A 32 5.66 7.47 0.10
C ALA A 32 4.44 7.00 -0.70
N PHE A 33 3.36 6.68 -0.01
CA PHE A 33 2.00 6.58 -0.56
C PHE A 33 1.23 7.86 -0.24
N TYR A 34 0.58 8.45 -1.23
CA TYR A 34 -0.16 9.71 -1.11
C TYR A 34 -1.36 9.71 -2.09
N PRO A 35 -2.34 10.62 -1.92
CA PRO A 35 -3.52 10.69 -2.77
C PRO A 35 -3.18 10.82 -4.26
N LYS A 36 -3.94 10.11 -5.10
CA LYS A 36 -3.78 10.17 -6.56
C LYS A 36 -4.10 11.58 -7.06
N GLY A 37 -3.20 12.13 -7.87
CA GLY A 37 -3.34 13.50 -8.41
C GLY A 37 -2.73 14.58 -7.52
N SER A 38 -2.15 14.20 -6.38
CA SER A 38 -1.37 15.07 -5.50
C SER A 38 0.11 14.67 -5.52
N SER A 39 0.91 15.20 -4.59
CA SER A 39 2.30 14.83 -4.38
C SER A 39 2.63 14.62 -2.90
N ARG A 40 3.77 13.98 -2.64
CA ARG A 40 4.27 13.79 -1.26
C ARG A 40 4.62 15.12 -0.54
N GLN A 41 4.75 16.24 -1.24
CA GLN A 41 5.00 17.53 -0.57
C GLN A 41 3.72 18.29 -0.28
N GLU A 42 2.67 18.03 -1.05
CA GLU A 42 1.41 18.78 -1.04
C GLU A 42 0.30 18.07 -0.26
N ASP A 43 0.55 16.88 0.29
CA ASP A 43 -0.49 16.08 0.94
C ASP A 43 0.00 15.20 2.10
N ALA A 44 -0.98 14.55 2.74
CA ALA A 44 -0.77 13.46 3.66
C ALA A 44 -0.11 12.26 2.97
N GLN A 45 0.75 11.57 3.71
CA GLN A 45 1.44 10.40 3.21
C GLN A 45 1.69 9.35 4.29
N LEU A 46 1.74 8.11 3.82
CA LEU A 46 2.41 7.02 4.52
C LEU A 46 3.81 6.88 3.93
N MET A 47 4.82 7.21 4.72
CA MET A 47 6.20 7.32 4.28
C MET A 47 7.07 6.20 4.86
N LEU A 48 8.08 5.79 4.07
CA LEU A 48 9.29 5.20 4.63
C LEU A 48 10.50 6.05 4.27
N ARG A 49 11.41 6.19 5.22
CA ARG A 49 12.72 6.79 5.01
C ARG A 49 13.77 5.85 5.57
N ILE A 50 14.81 5.54 4.80
CA ILE A 50 15.90 4.69 5.24
C ILE A 50 17.22 5.43 5.05
N ASN A 51 18.03 5.47 6.10
CA ASN A 51 19.42 5.95 6.06
C ASN A 51 20.34 4.88 6.66
N TRP A 52 21.59 5.25 6.96
CA TRP A 52 22.57 4.32 7.52
C TRP A 52 22.35 4.03 9.03
N GLU A 53 21.54 4.83 9.73
CA GLU A 53 21.25 4.71 11.16
C GLU A 53 19.96 3.92 11.45
N ASN A 54 18.92 4.13 10.63
CA ASN A 54 17.60 3.61 10.87
C ASN A 54 16.71 3.54 9.61
N LEU A 55 15.64 2.77 9.76
CA LEU A 55 14.42 2.83 8.95
C LEU A 55 13.33 3.54 9.76
N GLU A 56 12.85 4.64 9.22
CA GLU A 56 11.69 5.40 9.70
C GLU A 56 10.47 5.03 8.85
N VAL A 57 9.37 4.67 9.50
CA VAL A 57 8.11 4.29 8.85
C VAL A 57 6.97 5.01 9.54
N GLY A 58 6.09 5.68 8.80
CA GLY A 58 4.87 6.17 9.42
C GLY A 58 4.10 7.19 8.61
N PHE A 59 3.44 8.10 9.32
CA PHE A 59 2.58 9.14 8.77
C PHE A 59 3.28 10.49 8.78
N TYR A 60 3.09 11.26 7.71
CA TYR A 60 3.57 12.63 7.58
C TYR A 60 2.61 13.46 6.73
N ILE A 61 2.54 14.77 6.95
CA ILE A 61 1.90 15.71 6.02
C ILE A 61 2.97 16.65 5.46
N GLY A 62 3.11 16.64 4.13
CA GLY A 62 4.13 17.42 3.42
C GLY A 62 4.11 18.91 3.76
N GLU A 63 5.24 19.60 3.59
CA GLU A 63 5.41 21.00 3.98
C GLU A 63 4.49 21.96 3.22
N GLU A 64 4.18 21.61 1.98
CA GLU A 64 3.34 22.40 1.07
C GLU A 64 1.86 22.00 1.18
N GLY A 65 1.52 20.96 1.96
CA GLY A 65 0.17 20.43 2.11
C GLY A 65 -0.71 21.19 3.12
N GLN A 66 -0.88 22.50 2.93
CA GLN A 66 -1.64 23.37 3.85
C GLN A 66 -3.07 22.87 4.06
N ALA A 67 -3.79 22.51 2.99
CA ALA A 67 -5.17 22.02 3.10
C ALA A 67 -5.28 20.75 3.96
N ALA A 68 -4.36 19.80 3.77
CA ALA A 68 -4.32 18.57 4.57
C ALA A 68 -3.96 18.85 6.04
N ARG A 69 -3.04 19.79 6.31
CA ARG A 69 -2.64 20.22 7.66
C ARG A 69 -3.78 20.91 8.41
N GLU A 70 -4.48 21.82 7.74
CA GLU A 70 -5.65 22.53 8.29
C GLU A 70 -6.79 21.55 8.60
N LYS A 71 -7.09 20.64 7.65
CA LYS A 71 -8.09 19.60 7.83
C LYS A 71 -7.75 18.69 9.01
N PHE A 72 -6.52 18.18 9.06
CA PHE A 72 -6.03 17.34 10.16
C PHE A 72 -6.15 18.06 11.51
N SER A 73 -5.65 19.29 11.61
CA SER A 73 -5.70 20.08 12.86
C SER A 73 -7.14 20.33 13.31
N THR A 74 -8.03 20.62 12.37
CA THR A 74 -9.46 20.84 12.66
C THR A 74 -10.08 19.58 13.29
N HIS A 75 -9.89 18.42 12.66
CA HIS A 75 -10.43 17.17 13.16
C HIS A 75 -9.82 16.74 14.50
N THR A 76 -8.49 16.89 14.68
CA THR A 76 -7.86 16.52 15.94
C THR A 76 -8.24 17.46 17.07
N HIS A 77 -8.38 18.77 16.83
CA HIS A 77 -8.85 19.71 17.85
C HIS A 77 -10.30 19.44 18.28
N GLN A 78 -11.16 19.02 17.36
CA GLN A 78 -12.57 18.74 17.64
C GLN A 78 -12.78 17.43 18.41
N HIS A 79 -11.87 16.46 18.24
CA HIS A 79 -12.08 15.08 18.71
C HIS A 79 -10.88 14.47 19.43
N ALA A 80 -9.97 15.29 19.97
CA ALA A 80 -8.68 14.85 20.52
C ALA A 80 -8.83 13.71 21.53
N GLU A 81 -9.72 13.86 22.50
CA GLU A 81 -9.92 12.91 23.60
C GLU A 81 -10.51 11.59 23.08
N THR A 82 -11.54 11.66 22.23
CA THR A 82 -12.18 10.50 21.61
C THR A 82 -11.19 9.74 20.73
N LEU A 83 -10.46 10.46 19.87
CA LEU A 83 -9.44 9.89 19.00
C LEU A 83 -8.29 9.28 19.81
N SER A 84 -7.87 9.95 20.89
CA SER A 84 -6.82 9.42 21.77
C SER A 84 -7.25 8.10 22.40
N ALA A 85 -8.46 8.02 22.95
CA ALA A 85 -8.98 6.79 23.55
C ALA A 85 -9.12 5.64 22.53
N GLN A 86 -9.60 5.95 21.31
CA GLN A 86 -9.77 4.96 20.24
C GLN A 86 -8.42 4.46 19.69
N LEU A 87 -7.45 5.35 19.52
CA LEU A 87 -6.18 5.05 18.88
C LEU A 87 -5.10 4.55 19.85
N ALA A 88 -5.22 4.82 21.16
CA ALA A 88 -4.23 4.41 22.16
C ALA A 88 -3.97 2.89 22.17
N HIS A 89 -5.00 2.08 21.88
CA HIS A 89 -4.88 0.62 21.80
C HIS A 89 -4.49 0.11 20.41
N ALA A 90 -4.70 0.92 19.37
CA ALA A 90 -4.45 0.54 17.99
C ALA A 90 -3.01 0.85 17.56
N LEU A 91 -2.45 1.98 18.01
CA LEU A 91 -1.11 2.41 17.63
C LEU A 91 -0.02 1.52 18.27
N PRO A 92 1.07 1.22 17.55
CA PRO A 92 2.23 0.59 18.17
C PRO A 92 2.80 1.48 19.27
N ALA A 93 3.17 0.87 20.41
CA ALA A 93 3.71 1.58 21.57
C ALA A 93 5.02 2.35 21.27
N ASP A 94 5.70 1.99 20.18
CA ASP A 94 6.98 2.57 19.78
C ASP A 94 6.86 3.71 18.76
N VAL A 95 5.64 4.08 18.36
CA VAL A 95 5.43 5.26 17.52
C VAL A 95 5.75 6.54 18.31
N GLY A 96 6.70 7.32 17.79
CA GLY A 96 7.00 8.66 18.27
C GLY A 96 6.30 9.74 17.44
N PHE A 97 6.05 10.89 18.08
CA PHE A 97 5.43 12.06 17.46
C PHE A 97 6.40 13.23 17.40
N GLY A 98 6.69 13.76 16.20
CA GLY A 98 7.66 14.85 16.05
C GLY A 98 8.78 14.55 15.06
N GLN A 99 9.92 15.22 15.25
CA GLN A 99 11.00 15.25 14.27
C GLN A 99 11.63 13.87 13.98
N SER A 100 12.00 13.70 12.71
CA SER A 100 12.66 12.52 12.16
C SER A 100 13.88 12.08 12.97
N GLY A 101 14.01 10.77 13.17
CA GLY A 101 15.21 10.15 13.75
C GLY A 101 15.30 10.20 15.28
N LYS A 102 14.27 10.68 16.00
CA LYS A 102 14.23 10.63 17.48
C LYS A 102 12.90 10.06 17.98
N LYS A 103 12.98 9.07 18.88
CA LYS A 103 11.83 8.69 19.70
C LYS A 103 11.59 9.83 20.69
N THR A 104 10.43 10.46 20.59
CA THR A 104 10.02 11.51 21.49
C THR A 104 9.17 10.92 22.62
N GLU A 105 9.27 11.47 23.83
CA GLU A 105 8.49 11.05 25.01
C GLU A 105 7.07 11.63 25.03
N ASN A 106 6.62 12.24 23.92
CA ASN A 106 5.32 12.90 23.86
C ASN A 106 4.19 11.88 23.75
N THR A 107 3.05 12.20 24.36
CA THR A 107 1.86 11.36 24.29
C THR A 107 1.08 11.59 23.00
N LEU A 108 0.28 10.59 22.61
CA LEU A 108 -0.68 10.72 21.52
C LEU A 108 -1.62 11.92 21.74
N LEU A 109 -2.09 12.14 22.97
CA LEU A 109 -3.01 13.22 23.28
C LEU A 109 -2.37 14.60 23.07
N GLU A 110 -1.11 14.79 23.50
CA GLU A 110 -0.37 16.02 23.24
C GLU A 110 -0.18 16.27 21.74
N PHE A 111 0.08 15.21 20.97
CA PHE A 111 0.16 15.31 19.51
C PHE A 111 -1.16 15.75 18.88
N LEU A 112 -2.29 15.18 19.31
CA LEU A 112 -3.61 15.51 18.76
C LEU A 112 -4.04 16.95 19.10
N HIS A 113 -3.64 17.48 20.26
CA HIS A 113 -3.93 18.86 20.65
C HIS A 113 -3.13 19.90 19.88
N ASP A 114 -1.91 19.59 19.43
CA ASP A 114 -1.06 20.52 18.68
C ASP A 114 -0.19 19.78 17.67
N PRO A 115 -0.77 19.24 16.58
CA PRO A 115 -0.02 18.46 15.60
C PRO A 115 1.02 19.30 14.84
N ALA A 116 0.81 20.63 14.77
CA ALA A 116 1.73 21.56 14.14
C ALA A 116 3.06 21.65 14.88
N ARG A 117 3.04 21.66 16.23
CA ARG A 117 4.26 21.61 17.06
C ARG A 117 5.12 20.37 16.77
N TYR A 118 4.50 19.28 16.34
CA TYR A 118 5.18 18.02 16.02
C TYR A 118 5.37 17.81 14.51
N GLY A 119 5.14 18.84 13.69
CA GLY A 119 5.35 18.77 12.24
C GLY A 119 4.46 17.74 11.55
N PHE A 120 3.28 17.44 12.11
CA PHE A 120 2.33 16.48 11.55
C PHE A 120 2.95 15.10 11.26
N ARG A 121 3.85 14.65 12.14
CA ARG A 121 4.64 13.43 11.95
C ARG A 121 4.43 12.45 13.10
N ALA A 122 4.10 11.21 12.74
CA ALA A 122 4.00 10.07 13.65
C ALA A 122 4.72 8.87 13.03
N THR A 123 5.79 8.40 13.66
CA THR A 123 6.70 7.42 13.02
C THR A 123 7.24 6.39 13.99
N LEU A 124 7.39 5.17 13.49
CA LEU A 124 8.17 4.10 14.10
C LEU A 124 9.61 4.17 13.58
N LEU A 125 10.58 4.12 14.49
CA LEU A 125 12.00 4.04 14.17
C LEU A 125 12.51 2.63 14.45
N ILE A 126 13.11 2.00 13.46
CA ILE A 126 13.74 0.69 13.55
C ILE A 126 15.24 0.87 13.30
N SER A 127 16.07 0.49 14.27
CA SER A 127 17.52 0.65 14.16
C SER A 127 18.13 -0.28 13.11
N THR A 128 19.27 0.09 12.53
CA THR A 128 19.99 -0.80 11.60
C THR A 128 20.30 -2.17 12.21
N ASP A 129 20.69 -2.24 13.49
CA ASP A 129 20.98 -3.50 14.18
C ASP A 129 19.74 -4.42 14.25
N GLU A 130 18.57 -3.85 14.49
CA GLU A 130 17.31 -4.57 14.54
C GLU A 130 16.89 -5.04 13.13
N ILE A 131 17.04 -4.18 12.12
CA ILE A 131 16.74 -4.53 10.72
C ILE A 131 17.58 -5.72 10.26
N LEU A 132 18.89 -5.72 10.55
CA LEU A 132 19.82 -6.77 10.13
C LEU A 132 19.55 -8.14 10.80
N GLN A 133 18.79 -8.16 11.90
CA GLN A 133 18.39 -9.38 12.60
C GLN A 133 17.02 -9.90 12.17
N LEU A 134 16.24 -9.12 11.41
CA LEU A 134 14.90 -9.49 10.98
C LEU A 134 14.91 -10.15 9.60
N PRO A 135 14.17 -11.25 9.40
CA PRO A 135 13.89 -11.75 8.06
C PRO A 135 13.16 -10.67 7.23
N PRO A 136 13.43 -10.55 5.92
CA PRO A 136 12.77 -9.56 5.06
C PRO A 136 11.24 -9.59 5.14
N ALA A 137 10.63 -10.79 5.19
CA ALA A 137 9.18 -10.94 5.32
C ALA A 137 8.63 -10.35 6.63
N THR A 138 9.35 -10.53 7.75
CA THR A 138 8.97 -9.97 9.06
C THR A 138 9.05 -8.44 9.04
N LEU A 139 10.09 -7.89 8.41
CA LEU A 139 10.23 -6.45 8.25
C LEU A 139 9.09 -5.87 7.40
N THR A 140 8.76 -6.50 6.27
CA THR A 140 7.64 -6.11 5.41
C THR A 140 6.31 -6.13 6.18
N HIS A 141 6.04 -7.22 6.91
CA HIS A 141 4.83 -7.32 7.74
C HIS A 141 4.76 -6.21 8.79
N ARG A 142 5.89 -5.90 9.45
CA ARG A 142 5.95 -4.81 10.44
C ARG A 142 5.73 -3.43 9.82
N ILE A 143 6.27 -3.17 8.64
CA ILE A 143 6.03 -1.94 7.87
C ILE A 143 4.54 -1.83 7.53
N ALA A 144 3.95 -2.90 6.99
CA ALA A 144 2.54 -2.92 6.61
C ALA A 144 1.61 -2.73 7.81
N ASP A 145 1.86 -3.43 8.93
CA ASP A 145 1.11 -3.27 10.18
C ASP A 145 1.22 -1.83 10.73
N THR A 146 2.42 -1.23 10.67
CA THR A 146 2.63 0.17 11.07
C THR A 146 1.79 1.12 10.22
N PHE A 147 1.78 0.94 8.89
CA PHE A 147 0.95 1.74 7.99
C PHE A 147 -0.54 1.55 8.24
N THR A 148 -1.00 0.32 8.42
CA THR A 148 -2.40 0.02 8.76
C THR A 148 -2.80 0.73 10.05
N ARG A 149 -1.98 0.64 11.10
CA ARG A 149 -2.30 1.28 12.39
C ARG A 149 -2.25 2.80 12.35
N LEU A 150 -1.42 3.39 11.48
CA LEU A 150 -1.34 4.84 11.29
C LEU A 150 -2.32 5.38 10.23
N PHE A 151 -3.02 4.51 9.51
CA PHE A 151 -3.99 4.90 8.49
C PHE A 151 -5.12 5.84 8.98
N PRO A 152 -5.61 5.74 10.24
CA PRO A 152 -6.54 6.73 10.78
C PRO A 152 -6.04 8.18 10.66
N PHE A 153 -4.73 8.43 10.81
CA PHE A 153 -4.18 9.77 10.61
C PHE A 153 -4.25 10.23 9.16
N PHE A 154 -4.07 9.30 8.22
CA PHE A 154 -4.26 9.58 6.80
C PHE A 154 -5.72 9.94 6.49
N LEU A 155 -6.68 9.24 7.10
CA LEU A 155 -8.10 9.56 6.96
C LEU A 155 -8.44 10.96 7.53
N LEU A 156 -7.91 11.30 8.71
CA LEU A 156 -8.08 12.63 9.32
C LEU A 156 -7.60 13.78 8.41
N ALA A 157 -6.56 13.54 7.60
CA ALA A 157 -5.98 14.55 6.72
C ALA A 157 -6.63 14.63 5.33
N THR A 158 -7.39 13.61 4.93
CA THR A 158 -7.88 13.49 3.54
C THR A 158 -9.41 13.52 3.44
N GLN A 159 -10.13 12.88 4.35
CA GLN A 159 -11.60 12.77 4.33
C GLN A 159 -12.28 13.98 4.95
N ASP A 160 -13.41 14.41 4.40
CA ASP A 160 -14.21 15.51 4.97
C ASP A 160 -14.96 15.10 6.25
N ASP A 161 -15.36 13.82 6.35
CA ASP A 161 -15.93 13.23 7.55
C ASP A 161 -15.14 11.94 7.91
N PRO A 162 -14.08 12.07 8.72
CA PRO A 162 -13.13 10.98 8.92
C PRO A 162 -13.60 9.96 9.97
N LEU A 163 -14.47 10.33 10.92
CA LEU A 163 -14.79 9.48 12.07
C LEU A 163 -15.46 8.14 11.68
N PRO A 164 -16.44 8.08 10.75
CA PRO A 164 -17.03 6.81 10.34
C PRO A 164 -16.02 5.87 9.67
N ALA A 165 -15.10 6.43 8.88
CA ALA A 165 -14.05 5.66 8.21
C ALA A 165 -13.02 5.13 9.23
N ILE A 166 -12.65 5.96 10.21
CA ILE A 166 -11.77 5.56 11.32
C ILE A 166 -12.42 4.47 12.16
N GLU A 167 -13.70 4.61 12.53
CA GLU A 167 -14.40 3.58 13.28
C GLU A 167 -14.45 2.26 12.51
N THR A 168 -14.77 2.32 11.21
CA THR A 168 -14.76 1.13 10.33
C THR A 168 -13.39 0.46 10.28
N HIS A 169 -12.32 1.26 10.23
CA HIS A 169 -10.94 0.78 10.19
C HIS A 169 -10.47 0.20 11.52
N LEU A 170 -10.87 0.80 12.64
CA LEU A 170 -10.47 0.41 13.99
C LEU A 170 -11.31 -0.70 14.59
N ARG A 171 -12.50 -0.96 14.03
CA ARG A 171 -13.29 -2.13 14.39
C ARG A 171 -12.33 -3.32 14.34
N PRO A 172 -12.19 -4.07 15.44
CA PRO A 172 -11.47 -5.31 15.38
C PRO A 172 -12.07 -6.05 14.21
N HIS A 173 -11.25 -6.38 13.23
CA HIS A 173 -11.55 -7.52 12.41
C HIS A 173 -11.61 -8.68 13.42
N SER A 174 -12.77 -8.88 14.07
CA SER A 174 -13.32 -10.23 14.15
C SER A 174 -12.99 -10.80 12.79
N PRO A 175 -12.39 -11.99 12.70
CA PRO A 175 -12.29 -12.62 11.43
C PRO A 175 -13.73 -12.96 10.96
N GLU A 176 -14.51 -11.97 10.51
CA GLU A 176 -14.80 -11.90 9.10
C GLU A 176 -13.45 -11.88 8.41
N LEU A 177 -12.88 -13.08 8.34
CA LEU A 177 -12.21 -13.56 7.17
C LEU A 177 -12.83 -12.80 5.99
N PRO A 178 -12.05 -12.15 5.07
CA PRO A 178 -12.58 -12.05 3.71
C PRO A 178 -13.06 -13.46 3.44
N PRO A 179 -14.37 -13.70 3.18
CA PRO A 179 -14.98 -15.00 3.42
C PRO A 179 -13.96 -16.02 2.96
N ILE A 180 -13.32 -16.74 3.92
CA ILE A 180 -12.75 -18.01 3.53
C ILE A 180 -13.97 -18.61 2.85
N PRO A 181 -13.87 -19.15 1.63
CA PRO A 181 -14.86 -20.11 1.22
C PRO A 181 -14.82 -21.21 2.29
N THR A 182 -15.52 -20.97 3.40
CA THR A 182 -16.03 -21.95 4.32
C THR A 182 -16.84 -22.77 3.37
N SER A 183 -16.22 -23.86 2.93
CA SER A 183 -16.86 -24.84 2.10
C SER A 183 -18.21 -25.13 2.74
N SER A 184 -19.26 -24.76 2.00
CA SER A 184 -20.69 -24.95 2.29
C SER A 184 -21.33 -23.82 3.12
N SER A 185 -22.18 -22.97 2.56
CA SER A 185 -23.05 -23.18 1.39
C SER A 185 -22.43 -22.71 0.08
N ALA A 186 -22.39 -23.60 -0.91
CA ALA A 186 -22.03 -23.27 -2.29
C ALA A 186 -22.95 -22.17 -2.84
N SER A 187 -22.58 -20.90 -2.68
CA SER A 187 -23.11 -19.84 -3.53
C SER A 187 -22.33 -19.91 -4.84
N LEU A 188 -22.93 -20.53 -5.84
CA LEU A 188 -22.38 -20.58 -7.18
C LEU A 188 -22.07 -19.16 -7.64
N ALA A 189 -20.93 -18.96 -8.31
CA ALA A 189 -20.66 -17.70 -8.99
C ALA A 189 -21.85 -17.38 -9.92
N PRO A 190 -22.25 -16.10 -10.05
CA PRO A 190 -23.39 -15.74 -10.87
C PRO A 190 -23.21 -16.27 -12.31
N PRO A 191 -24.25 -16.84 -12.93
CA PRO A 191 -24.15 -17.31 -14.31
C PRO A 191 -23.68 -16.20 -15.24
N TYR A 192 -22.67 -16.50 -16.06
CA TYR A 192 -22.09 -15.54 -17.00
C TYR A 192 -22.09 -16.15 -18.41
N PRO A 193 -23.26 -16.20 -19.08
CA PRO A 193 -23.43 -17.00 -20.30
C PRO A 193 -22.68 -16.40 -21.51
N LEU A 194 -22.44 -17.24 -22.52
CA LEU A 194 -21.66 -16.89 -23.71
C LEU A 194 -22.18 -15.62 -24.45
N PRO A 195 -23.50 -15.36 -24.57
CA PRO A 195 -24.00 -14.13 -25.18
C PRO A 195 -23.61 -12.87 -24.39
N THR A 196 -23.57 -12.95 -23.05
CA THR A 196 -23.13 -11.84 -22.19
C THR A 196 -21.64 -11.56 -22.37
N LEU A 197 -20.83 -12.63 -22.45
CA LEU A 197 -19.40 -12.54 -22.75
C LEU A 197 -19.14 -11.91 -24.13
N SER A 198 -19.89 -12.34 -25.14
CA SER A 198 -19.86 -11.80 -26.51
C SER A 198 -20.16 -10.31 -26.54
N HIS A 199 -21.28 -9.89 -25.94
CA HIS A 199 -21.66 -8.49 -25.86
C HIS A 199 -20.62 -7.63 -25.12
N ALA A 200 -20.09 -8.11 -24.00
CA ALA A 200 -19.14 -7.35 -23.20
C ALA A 200 -17.76 -7.21 -23.88
N THR A 201 -17.30 -8.24 -24.59
CA THR A 201 -15.97 -8.24 -25.22
C THR A 201 -15.98 -7.74 -26.67
N GLY A 202 -17.15 -7.66 -27.29
CA GLY A 202 -17.31 -7.33 -28.71
C GLY A 202 -16.83 -8.43 -29.67
N LEU A 203 -16.54 -9.63 -29.16
CA LEU A 203 -16.10 -10.78 -29.95
C LEU A 203 -17.29 -11.70 -30.23
N ASP A 204 -17.33 -12.29 -31.42
CA ASP A 204 -18.38 -13.22 -31.80
C ASP A 204 -18.31 -14.54 -31.02
N GLU A 205 -19.47 -15.17 -30.80
CA GLU A 205 -19.59 -16.43 -30.05
C GLU A 205 -18.75 -17.58 -30.61
N PRO A 206 -18.62 -17.79 -31.94
CA PRO A 206 -17.71 -18.78 -32.51
C PRO A 206 -16.25 -18.58 -32.08
N THR A 207 -15.73 -17.34 -32.15
CA THR A 207 -14.38 -17.00 -31.71
C THR A 207 -14.19 -17.32 -30.22
N LEU A 208 -15.11 -16.87 -29.37
CA LEU A 208 -15.06 -17.11 -27.93
C LEU A 208 -15.17 -18.60 -27.58
N THR A 209 -16.01 -19.35 -28.29
CA THR A 209 -16.11 -20.81 -28.14
C THR A 209 -14.78 -21.49 -28.47
N GLY A 210 -14.07 -20.99 -29.48
CA GLY A 210 -12.72 -21.45 -29.82
C GLY A 210 -11.73 -21.27 -28.67
N PHE A 211 -11.75 -20.09 -28.04
CA PHE A 211 -10.92 -19.80 -26.86
C PHE A 211 -11.26 -20.70 -25.68
N LEU A 212 -12.54 -20.86 -25.37
CA LEU A 212 -13.01 -21.70 -24.27
C LEU A 212 -12.63 -23.17 -24.47
N ARG A 213 -12.75 -23.70 -25.69
CA ARG A 213 -12.29 -25.07 -26.01
C ARG A 213 -10.78 -25.22 -25.87
N ALA A 214 -10.00 -24.21 -26.27
CA ALA A 214 -8.55 -24.24 -26.12
C ALA A 214 -8.15 -24.20 -24.63
N LEU A 215 -8.79 -23.34 -23.85
CA LEU A 215 -8.63 -23.22 -22.40
C LEU A 215 -9.04 -24.50 -21.68
N ASP A 216 -10.17 -25.11 -22.03
CA ASP A 216 -10.61 -26.36 -21.40
C ASP A 216 -9.62 -27.50 -21.67
N ARG A 217 -9.05 -27.57 -22.89
CA ARG A 217 -8.06 -28.59 -23.24
C ARG A 217 -6.69 -28.37 -22.61
N ARG A 218 -6.21 -27.11 -22.54
CA ARG A 218 -4.84 -26.78 -22.11
C ARG A 218 -4.75 -26.31 -20.66
N LYS A 219 -5.87 -25.94 -20.05
CA LYS A 219 -6.02 -25.33 -18.72
C LYS A 219 -5.28 -24.00 -18.52
N GLN A 220 -4.64 -23.48 -19.56
CA GLN A 220 -3.88 -22.23 -19.55
C GLN A 220 -3.87 -21.59 -20.95
N ALA A 221 -3.82 -20.26 -21.00
CA ALA A 221 -3.67 -19.51 -22.24
C ALA A 221 -2.85 -18.24 -22.00
N ILE A 222 -2.17 -17.78 -23.05
CA ILE A 222 -1.47 -16.50 -23.07
C ILE A 222 -2.16 -15.63 -24.12
N LEU A 223 -2.72 -14.50 -23.69
CA LEU A 223 -3.26 -13.48 -24.59
C LEU A 223 -2.13 -12.51 -24.95
N TYR A 224 -1.71 -12.49 -26.21
CA TYR A 224 -0.63 -11.64 -26.70
C TYR A 224 -1.15 -10.55 -27.64
N GLY A 225 -0.57 -9.36 -27.57
CA GLY A 225 -0.89 -8.23 -28.44
C GLY A 225 -0.40 -6.88 -27.91
N PRO A 226 -0.43 -5.82 -28.74
CA PRO A 226 0.00 -4.46 -28.37
C PRO A 226 -0.66 -3.93 -27.09
N PRO A 227 -0.04 -2.97 -26.37
CA PRO A 227 -0.69 -2.31 -25.24
C PRO A 227 -2.00 -1.64 -25.69
N GLY A 228 -3.04 -1.70 -24.84
CA GLY A 228 -4.35 -1.11 -25.12
C GLY A 228 -5.34 -2.00 -25.91
N THR A 229 -4.97 -3.22 -26.33
CA THR A 229 -5.87 -4.10 -27.11
C THR A 229 -6.84 -4.94 -26.27
N GLY A 230 -7.19 -4.50 -25.05
CA GLY A 230 -8.20 -5.16 -24.22
C GLY A 230 -7.86 -6.56 -23.68
N LYS A 231 -6.58 -6.96 -23.63
CA LYS A 231 -6.17 -8.30 -23.15
C LYS A 231 -6.65 -8.61 -21.73
N THR A 232 -6.41 -7.70 -20.79
CA THR A 232 -6.85 -7.84 -19.40
C THR A 232 -8.38 -7.92 -19.32
N HIS A 233 -9.06 -7.06 -20.07
CA HIS A 233 -10.52 -7.05 -20.17
C HIS A 233 -11.08 -8.39 -20.67
N LEU A 234 -10.52 -8.96 -21.73
CA LEU A 234 -10.91 -10.28 -22.25
C LEU A 234 -10.63 -11.40 -21.23
N ALA A 235 -9.47 -11.39 -20.56
CA ALA A 235 -9.10 -12.41 -19.57
C ALA A 235 -10.09 -12.44 -18.39
N GLU A 236 -10.43 -11.28 -17.83
CA GLU A 236 -11.40 -11.17 -16.74
C GLU A 236 -12.78 -11.70 -17.12
N HIS A 237 -13.23 -11.42 -18.34
CA HIS A 237 -14.54 -11.86 -18.82
C HIS A 237 -14.58 -13.36 -19.14
N LEU A 238 -13.50 -13.92 -19.69
CA LEU A 238 -13.35 -15.36 -19.85
C LEU A 238 -13.34 -16.07 -18.49
N ALA A 239 -12.64 -15.53 -17.49
CA ALA A 239 -12.64 -16.08 -16.14
C ALA A 239 -14.03 -16.11 -15.52
N LYS A 240 -14.78 -15.00 -15.62
CA LYS A 240 -16.20 -14.93 -15.18
C LYS A 240 -17.07 -15.98 -15.86
N HIS A 241 -16.89 -16.20 -17.17
CA HIS A 241 -17.60 -17.25 -17.89
C HIS A 241 -17.26 -18.65 -17.38
N LEU A 242 -15.98 -18.94 -17.16
CA LEU A 242 -15.51 -20.25 -16.73
C LEU A 242 -16.02 -20.63 -15.33
N ILE A 243 -16.08 -19.67 -14.40
CA ILE A 243 -16.55 -19.93 -13.04
C ILE A 243 -18.07 -19.79 -12.90
N GLY A 244 -18.76 -19.15 -13.85
CA GLY A 244 -20.19 -18.85 -13.77
C GLY A 244 -21.04 -20.10 -13.59
N GLY A 245 -21.86 -20.14 -12.54
CA GLY A 245 -22.68 -21.29 -12.17
C GLY A 245 -21.91 -22.43 -11.49
N THR A 246 -20.64 -22.21 -11.12
CA THR A 246 -19.80 -23.15 -10.37
C THR A 246 -19.34 -22.53 -9.05
N ASP A 247 -18.67 -23.30 -8.20
CA ASP A 247 -17.98 -22.84 -6.98
C ASP A 247 -16.54 -22.35 -7.25
N GLY A 248 -16.18 -22.12 -8.52
CA GLY A 248 -14.86 -21.65 -8.93
C GLY A 248 -14.53 -20.23 -8.47
N LEU A 249 -13.24 -19.97 -8.28
CA LEU A 249 -12.68 -18.68 -7.85
C LEU A 249 -11.83 -18.05 -8.95
N THR A 250 -11.66 -16.73 -8.91
CA THR A 250 -10.78 -15.99 -9.82
C THR A 250 -9.96 -14.97 -9.05
N GLU A 251 -8.69 -14.86 -9.40
CA GLU A 251 -7.75 -13.90 -8.81
C GLU A 251 -6.90 -13.26 -9.93
N LEU A 252 -6.72 -11.94 -9.87
CA LEU A 252 -5.93 -11.19 -10.86
C LEU A 252 -4.58 -10.82 -10.25
N VAL A 253 -3.50 -11.37 -10.81
CA VAL A 253 -2.13 -11.10 -10.38
C VAL A 253 -1.38 -10.37 -11.49
N GLN A 254 -0.69 -9.28 -11.15
CA GLN A 254 0.17 -8.52 -12.07
C GLN A 254 1.64 -8.72 -11.70
N PHE A 255 2.40 -9.40 -12.56
CA PHE A 255 3.83 -9.57 -12.34
C PHE A 255 4.62 -8.29 -12.58
N HIS A 256 5.67 -8.13 -11.79
CA HIS A 256 6.69 -7.08 -11.93
C HIS A 256 8.09 -7.69 -11.75
N PRO A 257 9.17 -7.04 -12.20
CA PRO A 257 10.52 -7.60 -12.12
C PRO A 257 10.98 -8.02 -10.71
N SER A 258 10.42 -7.42 -9.67
CA SER A 258 10.70 -7.76 -8.27
C SER A 258 9.83 -8.89 -7.70
N TYR A 259 8.99 -9.55 -8.51
CA TYR A 259 8.07 -10.60 -8.05
C TYR A 259 8.87 -11.91 -7.92
N ALA A 260 9.01 -12.43 -6.71
CA ALA A 260 9.83 -13.60 -6.45
C ALA A 260 9.06 -14.90 -6.64
N TYR A 261 9.77 -16.03 -6.73
CA TYR A 261 9.15 -17.35 -6.77
C TYR A 261 8.37 -17.63 -5.49
N GLU A 262 8.95 -17.19 -4.36
CA GLU A 262 8.40 -17.33 -3.01
C GLU A 262 7.11 -16.52 -2.81
N ASP A 263 6.88 -15.47 -3.60
CA ASP A 263 5.64 -14.69 -3.57
C ASP A 263 4.50 -15.36 -4.37
N PHE A 264 4.83 -16.29 -5.27
CA PHE A 264 3.88 -16.90 -6.21
C PHE A 264 3.39 -18.29 -5.78
N VAL A 265 4.19 -19.05 -5.02
CA VAL A 265 3.92 -20.46 -4.65
C VAL A 265 3.43 -20.56 -3.22
#